data_AF-A0A821W7V8-F1
#
_entry.id   AF-A0A821W7V8-F1
#
_cell.length_a   1.000
_cell.length_b   1.000
_cell.length_c   1.000
_cell.angle_alpha   90.00
_cell.angle_beta   90.00
_cell.angle_gamma   90.00
#
_symmetry.space_group_name_H-M   'P 1'
#
loop_
_entity.id
_entity.type
_entity.pdbx_description
1 polymer ?
#
loop_
_entity_poly.entity_id
_entity_poly.type
_entity_poly.pdbx_seq_one_letter_code
_entity_poly.pdbx_strand_id
1 'polypeptide(L)'
;MSDGEDGGDGNPPQMITEMKRKFKDKHNIICHTVGFGSGIQPGTRSATLLQQMATNGEGKSYSANTAIDLQEVFGKIAANSTTSDELIERFSEILAKNISMKITDDYF
;
A
#
# COMPACT_ATOMS: atom_id res chain seq x y z
N MET A 1 3.42 4.08 5.21
CA MET A 1 4.84 3.92 4.80
C MET A 1 5.67 4.64 5.84
N SER A 2 6.74 4.04 6.37
CA SER A 2 7.56 4.63 7.43
C SER A 2 8.90 3.87 7.54
N ASP A 3 9.92 4.50 8.09
CA ASP A 3 11.16 3.85 8.54
C ASP A 3 11.01 3.09 9.86
N GLY A 4 9.83 3.15 10.47
CA GLY A 4 9.46 2.51 11.72
C GLY A 4 10.10 3.13 12.95
N GLU A 5 10.76 4.29 12.83
CA GLU A 5 11.11 5.08 14.01
C GLU A 5 9.85 5.79 14.52
N ASP A 6 9.34 5.33 15.65
CA ASP A 6 8.22 6.00 16.32
C ASP A 6 8.77 7.24 17.04
N GLY A 7 8.48 8.42 16.50
CA GLY A 7 8.91 9.70 17.04
C GLY A 7 8.14 10.17 18.29
N GLY A 8 7.29 9.32 18.88
CA GLY A 8 6.50 9.67 20.06
C GLY A 8 6.20 8.49 21.00
N ASP A 9 5.49 8.78 22.09
CA ASP A 9 5.12 7.80 23.14
C ASP A 9 3.86 6.97 22.78
N GLY A 10 3.56 6.84 21.48
CA GLY A 10 2.38 6.15 21.00
C GLY A 10 2.48 4.62 21.08
N ASN A 11 1.34 3.95 20.88
CA ASN A 11 1.30 2.53 20.56
C ASN A 11 0.57 2.31 19.22
N PRO A 12 1.24 2.56 18.08
CA PRO A 12 0.63 2.46 16.75
C PRO A 12 -0.02 1.09 16.45
N PRO A 13 0.57 -0.06 16.84
CA PRO A 13 -0.08 -1.36 16.67
C PRO A 13 -1.45 -1.44 17.35
N GLN A 14 -1.58 -0.89 18.56
CA GLN A 14 -2.86 -0.87 19.29
C GLN A 14 -3.88 0.03 18.58
N MET A 15 -3.46 1.17 18.03
CA MET A 15 -4.34 2.05 17.27
C MET A 15 -4.91 1.35 16.03
N ILE A 16 -4.12 0.54 15.32
CA ILE A 16 -4.62 -0.25 14.18
C ILE A 16 -5.67 -1.26 14.64
N THR A 17 -5.43 -1.97 15.75
CA THR A 17 -6.40 -2.90 16.33
C THR A 17 -7.71 -2.20 16.70
N GLU A 18 -7.63 -1.03 17.32
CA GLU A 18 -8.81 -0.24 17.71
C GLU A 18 -9.58 0.29 16.51
N MET A 19 -8.88 0.79 15.48
CA MET A 19 -9.49 1.20 14.22
C MET A 19 -10.22 0.03 13.56
N LYS A 20 -9.55 -1.13 13.43
CA LYS A 20 -10.17 -2.31 12.83
C LYS A 20 -11.42 -2.74 13.60
N ARG A 21 -11.35 -2.80 14.94
CA ARG A 21 -12.51 -3.11 15.80
C ARG A 21 -13.65 -2.12 15.61
N LYS A 22 -13.34 -0.82 15.54
CA LYS A 22 -14.35 0.25 15.42
C LYS A 22 -15.10 0.21 14.09
N PHE A 23 -14.43 -0.19 13.01
CA PHE A 23 -15.00 -0.17 11.67
C PHE A 23 -15.46 -1.53 11.16
N LYS A 24 -15.16 -2.63 11.86
CA LYS A 24 -15.44 -4.01 11.46
C LYS A 24 -16.87 -4.24 10.93
N ASP A 25 -17.86 -3.60 11.54
CA ASP A 25 -19.27 -3.82 11.18
C ASP A 25 -19.73 -3.06 9.93
N LYS A 26 -18.95 -2.06 9.48
CA LYS A 26 -19.30 -1.18 8.34
C LYS A 26 -18.32 -1.26 7.18
N HIS A 27 -17.05 -1.55 7.47
CA HIS A 27 -15.98 -1.58 6.49
C HIS A 27 -14.95 -2.65 6.85
N ASN A 28 -14.49 -3.41 5.87
CA ASN A 28 -13.34 -4.28 6.05
C ASN A 28 -12.05 -3.47 5.87
N ILE A 29 -11.47 -2.99 6.97
CA ILE A 29 -10.20 -2.26 6.95
C ILE A 29 -9.04 -3.26 6.96
N ILE A 30 -8.16 -3.14 5.97
CA ILE A 30 -6.90 -3.86 5.85
C ILE A 30 -5.75 -2.85 5.96
N CYS A 31 -4.79 -3.10 6.85
CA CYS A 31 -3.59 -2.26 6.98
C CYS A 31 -2.37 -2.97 6.40
N HIS A 32 -1.81 -2.42 5.32
CA HIS A 32 -0.49 -2.81 4.83
C HIS A 32 0.56 -1.80 5.30
N THR A 33 1.76 -2.27 5.62
CA THR A 33 2.90 -1.41 5.94
C THR A 33 3.95 -1.53 4.85
N VAL A 34 4.65 -0.43 4.59
CA VAL A 34 5.81 -0.39 3.68
C VAL A 34 6.94 0.27 4.44
N GLY A 35 7.98 -0.51 4.72
CA GLY A 35 9.18 -0.09 5.42
C GLY A 35 10.25 0.44 4.47
N PHE A 36 11.07 1.36 4.98
CA PHE A 36 12.34 1.80 4.38
C PHE A 36 13.40 1.97 5.48
N GLY A 37 14.69 2.03 5.12
CA GLY A 37 15.78 2.25 6.10
C GLY A 37 15.79 1.23 7.25
N SER A 38 15.68 1.69 8.50
CA SER A 38 15.58 0.81 9.68
C SER A 38 14.36 -0.12 9.68
N GLY A 39 13.29 0.28 9.00
CA GLY A 39 12.01 -0.42 8.95
C GLY A 39 12.01 -1.70 8.13
N ILE A 40 13.10 -1.97 7.41
CA ILE A 40 13.29 -3.20 6.61
C ILE A 40 14.45 -4.05 7.11
N GLN A 41 15.22 -3.56 8.08
CA GLN A 41 16.35 -4.29 8.64
C GLN A 41 15.83 -5.37 9.61
N PRO A 42 16.07 -6.66 9.34
CA PRO A 42 15.55 -7.73 10.19
C PRO A 42 16.05 -7.61 11.63
N GLY A 43 15.17 -7.87 12.59
CA GLY A 43 15.50 -7.84 14.02
C GLY A 43 15.51 -6.45 14.65
N THR A 44 15.27 -5.36 13.90
CA THR A 44 15.10 -4.04 14.50
C THR A 44 13.72 -3.89 15.12
N ARG A 45 13.62 -3.00 16.13
CA ARG A 45 12.33 -2.57 16.69
C ARG A 45 11.43 -1.99 15.60
N SER A 46 11.99 -1.21 14.68
CA SER A 46 11.27 -0.56 13.59
C SER A 46 10.63 -1.56 12.64
N ALA A 47 11.37 -2.60 12.20
CA ALA A 47 10.81 -3.65 11.36
C ALA A 47 9.74 -4.48 12.09
N THR A 48 9.96 -4.74 13.39
CA THR A 48 8.98 -5.47 14.23
C THR A 48 7.70 -4.66 14.39
N LEU A 49 7.79 -3.35 14.60
CA LEU A 49 6.66 -2.44 14.73
C LEU A 49 5.80 -2.45 13.46
N LEU A 50 6.42 -2.27 12.29
CA LEU A 50 5.72 -2.28 11.01
C LEU A 50 5.06 -3.64 10.72
N GLN A 51 5.72 -4.74 11.09
CA GLN A 51 5.15 -6.07 10.98
C GLN A 51 3.91 -6.23 11.88
N GLN A 52 4.00 -5.80 13.14
CA GLN A 52 2.87 -5.88 14.09
C GLN A 52 1.67 -5.05 13.62
N MET A 53 1.90 -3.83 13.11
CA MET A 53 0.83 -2.99 12.56
C MET A 53 0.12 -3.67 11.37
N ALA A 54 0.88 -4.24 10.43
CA ALA A 54 0.29 -4.95 9.30
C ALA A 54 -0.50 -6.18 9.76
N THR A 55 0.06 -6.98 10.68
CA THR A 55 -0.62 -8.15 11.24
C THR A 55 -1.92 -7.78 11.94
N ASN A 56 -1.92 -6.74 12.78
CA ASN A 56 -3.13 -6.27 13.47
C ASN A 56 -4.20 -5.75 12.50
N GLY A 57 -3.76 -5.23 11.35
CA GLY A 57 -4.65 -4.84 10.26
C GLY A 57 -5.07 -5.98 9.33
N GLU A 58 -4.62 -7.22 9.54
CA GLU A 58 -4.77 -8.36 8.61
C GLU A 58 -4.20 -8.09 7.20
N GLY A 59 -3.24 -7.17 7.08
CA GLY A 59 -2.52 -6.93 5.83
C GLY A 59 -1.13 -7.57 5.85
N LYS A 60 -0.24 -7.01 5.04
CA LYS A 60 1.14 -7.49 4.84
C LYS A 60 2.13 -6.35 5.06
N SER A 61 3.27 -6.69 5.63
CA SER A 61 4.43 -5.80 5.70
C SER A 61 5.28 -6.00 4.45
N TYR A 62 5.66 -4.90 3.82
CA TYR A 62 6.49 -4.87 2.62
C TYR A 62 7.74 -4.04 2.87
N SER A 63 8.77 -4.31 2.08
CA SER A 63 10.03 -3.56 2.10
C SER A 63 10.18 -2.83 0.77
N ALA A 64 10.62 -1.57 0.81
CA ALA A 64 11.00 -0.82 -0.38
C ALA A 64 12.31 -0.06 -0.14
N ASN A 65 13.35 -0.38 -0.91
CA ASN A 65 14.63 0.33 -0.88
C ASN A 65 14.75 1.35 -2.02
N THR A 66 13.98 1.15 -3.08
CA THR A 66 14.02 1.97 -4.28
C THR A 66 12.62 2.40 -4.70
N ALA A 67 12.54 3.40 -5.59
CA ALA A 67 11.28 3.82 -6.20
C ALA A 67 10.62 2.67 -7.01
N ILE A 68 11.43 1.79 -7.60
CA ILE A 68 10.95 0.62 -8.34
C ILE A 68 10.29 -0.38 -7.38
N ASP A 69 10.94 -0.70 -6.26
CA ASP A 69 10.37 -1.59 -5.24
C ASP A 69 9.03 -1.06 -4.72
N LEU A 70 8.94 0.26 -4.50
CA LEU A 70 7.73 0.89 -4.05
C LEU A 70 6.59 0.77 -5.07
N GLN A 71 6.89 0.96 -6.36
CA GLN A 71 5.94 0.77 -7.45
C GLN A 71 5.43 -0.68 -7.51
N GLU A 72 6.31 -1.66 -7.34
CA GLU A 72 5.91 -3.07 -7.27
C GLU A 72 5.01 -3.38 -6.08
N VAL A 73 5.34 -2.83 -4.90
CA VAL A 73 4.54 -3.00 -3.68
C VAL A 73 3.14 -2.41 -3.87
N PHE A 74 3.02 -1.22 -4.46
CA PHE A 74 1.72 -0.65 -4.78
C PHE A 74 0.95 -1.50 -5.78
N GLY A 75 1.60 -2.03 -6.82
CA GLY A 75 0.97 -2.97 -7.75
C GLY A 75 0.43 -4.21 -7.04
N LYS A 76 1.21 -4.80 -6.12
CA LYS A 76 0.81 -5.96 -5.30
C LYS A 76 -0.38 -5.64 -4.39
N ILE A 77 -0.41 -4.46 -3.76
CA ILE A 77 -1.53 -4.04 -2.91
C ILE A 77 -2.77 -3.80 -3.75
N ALA A 78 -2.64 -3.07 -4.87
CA ALA A 78 -3.74 -2.77 -5.78
C ALA A 78 -4.38 -4.05 -6.36
N ALA A 79 -3.56 -5.00 -6.82
CA ALA A 79 -4.03 -6.28 -7.37
C ALA A 79 -4.81 -7.14 -6.35
N ASN A 80 -4.56 -6.95 -5.05
CA ASN A 80 -5.31 -7.63 -3.98
C ASN A 80 -6.56 -6.86 -3.54
N SER A 81 -6.78 -5.63 -4.04
CA SER A 81 -7.99 -4.86 -3.82
C SER A 81 -9.00 -5.14 -4.94
N THR A 82 -10.25 -5.43 -4.58
CA THR A 82 -11.37 -5.49 -5.53
C THR A 82 -11.68 -4.14 -6.19
N THR A 83 -11.07 -3.04 -5.72
CA THR A 83 -10.97 -1.76 -6.44
C THR A 83 -10.15 -1.85 -7.74
N SER A 84 -9.54 -3.00 -8.03
CA SER A 84 -8.88 -3.27 -9.31
C SER A 84 -9.80 -3.01 -10.49
N ASP A 85 -11.12 -3.20 -10.39
CA ASP A 85 -12.01 -2.96 -11.53
C ASP A 85 -12.05 -1.48 -11.94
N GLU A 86 -12.21 -0.55 -10.99
CA GLU A 86 -12.20 0.91 -11.27
C GLU A 86 -10.81 1.40 -11.72
N LEU A 87 -9.74 0.80 -11.21
CA LEU A 87 -8.36 1.12 -11.61
C LEU A 87 -8.02 0.54 -12.99
N ILE A 88 -8.50 -0.66 -13.30
CA ILE A 88 -8.40 -1.30 -14.62
C ILE A 88 -9.22 -0.52 -15.64
N GLU A 89 -10.42 -0.07 -15.27
CA GLU A 89 -11.26 0.79 -16.09
C GLU A 89 -10.55 2.10 -16.41
N ARG A 90 -10.06 2.82 -15.39
CA ARG A 90 -9.27 4.05 -15.62
C ARG A 90 -8.00 3.83 -16.44
N PHE A 91 -7.29 2.74 -16.22
CA PHE A 91 -6.11 2.41 -17.01
C PHE A 91 -6.47 2.12 -18.47
N SER A 92 -7.57 1.41 -18.70
CA SER A 92 -8.10 1.11 -20.04
C SER A 92 -8.56 2.38 -20.76
N GLU A 93 -9.21 3.31 -20.07
CA GLU A 93 -9.58 4.63 -20.60
C GLU A 93 -8.36 5.45 -21.00
N ILE A 94 -7.32 5.49 -20.15
CA ILE A 94 -6.08 6.22 -20.45
C ILE A 94 -5.38 5.61 -21.66
N LEU A 95 -5.32 4.28 -21.76
CA LEU A 95 -4.76 3.59 -22.93
C LEU A 95 -5.56 3.88 -24.20
N ALA A 96 -6.89 3.76 -24.15
CA ALA A 96 -7.76 4.03 -25.30
C ALA A 96 -7.60 5.47 -25.80
N LYS A 97 -7.51 6.44 -24.88
CA LYS A 97 -7.26 7.85 -25.22
C LYS A 97 -5.90 8.04 -25.89
N ASN A 98 -4.83 7.47 -25.33
CA ASN A 98 -3.49 7.62 -25.89
C ASN A 98 -3.35 6.96 -27.27
N ILE A 99 -3.94 5.77 -27.45
CA ILE A 99 -3.98 5.09 -28.75
C ILE A 99 -4.79 5.92 -29.75
N SER A 100 -5.96 6.43 -29.37
CA SER A 100 -6.79 7.28 -30.23
C SER A 100 -6.04 8.53 -30.67
N MET A 101 -5.38 9.25 -29.74
CA MET A 101 -4.57 10.42 -30.08
C MET A 101 -3.44 10.05 -31.04
N LYS A 102 -2.75 8.92 -30.79
CA LYS A 102 -1.67 8.48 -31.66
C LYS A 102 -2.14 8.13 -33.08
N ILE A 103 -3.29 7.46 -33.21
CA ILE A 103 -3.92 7.17 -34.50
C ILE A 103 -4.32 8.48 -35.20
N THR A 104 -4.85 9.45 -34.48
CA THR A 104 -5.18 10.76 -35.06
C THR A 104 -3.92 11.45 -35.59
N ASP A 105 -2.84 11.51 -34.81
CA ASP A 105 -1.58 12.11 -35.23
C ASP A 105 -0.91 11.39 -36.42
N ASP A 106 -1.08 10.07 -36.53
CA ASP A 106 -0.43 9.26 -37.57
C ASP A 106 -1.21 9.22 -38.90
N TYR A 107 -2.52 9.51 -38.90
CA TYR A 107 -3.40 9.32 -40.05
C TYR A 107 -4.21 10.56 -40.47
N PHE A 108 -4.07 11.71 -39.78
CA PHE A 108 -4.65 13.00 -40.15
C PHE A 108 -3.60 14.12 -40.05
#